data_AF-A0A8S1KES2-F1
#
_entry.id   AF-A0A8S1KES2-F1
#
_cell.length_a   1.000
_cell.length_b   1.000
_cell.length_c   1.000
_cell.angle_alpha   90.00
_cell.angle_beta   90.00
_cell.angle_gamma   90.00
#
_symmetry.space_group_name_H-M   'P 1'
#
loop_
_entity.id
_entity.type
_entity.pdbx_description
1 polymer ?
#
loop_
_entity_poly.entity_id
_entity_poly.type
_entity_poly.pdbx_seq_one_letter_code
_entity_poly.pdbx_strand_id
1 'polypeptide(L)'
;MLNIKEQKYSSSKKLLPTINFNNPITFQAWSMLRGMAFDYGRTYDFRIQGFYSLIFIGWIFLFLFGIGVLLNFIQIDYFQITLLSEMLIILTGFIGYYLWHGARLNEYYETFDILLEDVRNMYVDMLRRKEQYFILNLDITNAIHKKFVFLLKNETNSIETITQYINLIIEEIDDAIRQLNYDKRHNPFKIYGIRITLNFLQSLVVAVFTFVGYAVQQRMQSTDTACIQN
;
A
#
# COMPACT_ATOMS: atom_id res chain seq x y z
N MET A 1 29.30 -20.94 -11.40
CA MET A 1 28.42 -19.91 -12.00
C MET A 1 27.51 -20.61 -13.00
N LEU A 2 26.20 -20.62 -12.75
CA LEU A 2 25.22 -21.15 -13.69
C LEU A 2 25.26 -20.30 -14.97
N ASN A 3 25.34 -20.97 -16.12
CA ASN A 3 25.46 -20.32 -17.42
C ASN A 3 24.06 -19.88 -17.87
N ILE A 4 23.75 -18.60 -17.67
CA ILE A 4 22.44 -18.03 -17.99
C ILE A 4 22.33 -17.95 -19.51
N LYS A 5 21.64 -18.93 -20.12
CA LYS A 5 21.33 -18.88 -21.55
C LYS A 5 20.43 -17.67 -21.83
N GLU A 6 20.84 -16.81 -22.76
CA GLU A 6 20.02 -15.71 -23.25
C GLU A 6 18.71 -16.27 -23.85
N GLN A 7 17.59 -16.01 -23.16
CA GLN A 7 16.28 -16.29 -23.71
C GLN A 7 15.93 -15.23 -24.77
N LYS A 8 15.82 -15.65 -26.04
CA LYS A 8 15.26 -14.82 -27.11
C LYS A 8 13.76 -14.64 -26.88
N TYR A 9 13.35 -13.43 -26.52
CA TYR A 9 11.95 -13.08 -26.32
C TYR A 9 11.28 -12.63 -27.63
N SER A 10 10.03 -13.07 -27.85
CA SER A 10 9.22 -12.68 -29.01
C SER A 10 8.82 -11.20 -28.93
N SER A 11 9.16 -10.42 -29.97
CA SER A 11 8.94 -8.97 -30.07
C SER A 11 7.49 -8.51 -30.15
N SER A 12 6.51 -9.43 -30.18
CA SER A 12 5.11 -9.13 -30.48
C SER A 12 4.21 -8.91 -29.26
N LYS A 13 4.69 -9.16 -28.04
CA LYS A 13 3.92 -8.94 -26.80
C LYS A 13 4.72 -8.03 -25.87
N LYS A 14 4.07 -6.99 -25.33
CA LYS A 14 4.61 -6.20 -24.21
C LYS A 14 4.92 -7.17 -23.07
N LEU A 15 6.19 -7.53 -22.93
CA LEU A 15 6.70 -8.22 -21.75
C LEU A 15 6.69 -7.18 -20.63
N LEU A 16 5.61 -7.19 -19.84
CA LEU A 16 5.74 -6.70 -18.48
C LEU A 16 6.87 -7.51 -17.83
N PRO A 17 7.79 -6.89 -17.11
CA PRO A 17 8.83 -7.63 -16.42
C PRO A 17 8.13 -8.58 -15.42
N THR A 18 8.03 -9.86 -15.77
CA THR A 18 7.56 -10.90 -14.85
C THR A 18 8.71 -11.21 -13.91
N ILE A 19 8.54 -10.93 -12.62
CA ILE A 19 9.52 -11.29 -11.59
C ILE A 19 9.72 -12.81 -11.68
N ASN A 20 10.93 -13.23 -12.05
CA ASN A 20 11.33 -14.62 -11.92
C ASN A 20 11.91 -14.82 -10.52
N PHE A 21 11.06 -15.24 -9.58
CA PHE A 21 11.46 -15.52 -8.19
C PHE A 21 12.54 -16.61 -8.09
N ASN A 22 12.69 -17.43 -9.13
CA ASN A 22 13.68 -18.50 -9.20
C ASN A 22 15.05 -18.03 -9.67
N ASN A 23 15.23 -16.73 -9.96
CA ASN A 23 16.51 -16.14 -10.34
C ASN A 23 16.88 -15.03 -9.35
N PRO A 24 17.95 -15.20 -8.54
CA PRO A 24 18.35 -14.21 -7.55
C PRO A 24 18.67 -12.85 -8.18
N ILE A 25 19.26 -12.83 -9.37
CA ILE A 25 19.60 -11.58 -10.10
C ILE A 25 18.34 -10.81 -10.46
N THR A 26 17.28 -11.51 -10.89
CA THR A 26 16.02 -10.85 -11.26
C THR A 26 15.37 -10.24 -10.03
N PHE A 27 15.40 -10.96 -8.91
CA PHE A 27 14.87 -10.48 -7.64
C PHE A 27 15.64 -9.26 -7.11
N GLN A 28 16.97 -9.32 -7.15
CA GLN A 28 17.85 -8.22 -6.78
C GLN A 28 17.61 -6.97 -7.65
N ALA A 29 17.53 -7.14 -8.97
CA ALA A 29 17.26 -6.03 -9.90
C ALA A 29 15.90 -5.38 -9.62
N TRP A 30 14.90 -6.16 -9.25
CA TRP A 30 13.60 -5.65 -8.83
C TRP A 30 13.65 -4.88 -7.51
N SER A 31 14.39 -5.37 -6.52
CA SER A 31 14.58 -4.65 -5.26
C SER A 31 15.31 -3.32 -5.49
N MET A 32 16.34 -3.31 -6.34
CA MET A 32 17.05 -2.07 -6.72
C MET A 32 16.13 -1.09 -7.46
N LEU A 33 15.34 -1.56 -8.44
CA LEU A 33 14.39 -0.73 -9.17
C LEU A 33 13.35 -0.11 -8.22
N ARG A 34 12.84 -0.90 -7.28
CA ARG A 34 11.94 -0.43 -6.21
C ARG A 34 12.62 0.67 -5.40
N GLY A 35 13.84 0.43 -4.91
CA GLY A 35 14.60 1.42 -4.15
C GLY A 35 14.80 2.73 -4.90
N MET A 36 15.23 2.68 -6.16
CA MET A 36 15.39 3.86 -7.01
C MET A 36 14.07 4.63 -7.21
N ALA A 37 12.95 3.92 -7.39
CA ALA A 37 11.64 4.55 -7.50
C ALA A 37 11.22 5.25 -6.20
N PHE A 38 11.51 4.65 -5.03
CA PHE A 38 11.27 5.27 -3.74
C PHE A 38 12.16 6.49 -3.49
N ASP A 39 13.45 6.42 -3.83
CA ASP A 39 14.38 7.55 -3.68
C ASP A 39 13.97 8.74 -4.56
N TYR A 40 13.52 8.45 -5.79
CA TYR A 40 12.96 9.45 -6.67
C TYR A 40 11.69 10.08 -6.07
N GLY A 41 10.74 9.27 -5.61
CA GLY A 41 9.52 9.73 -4.96
C GLY A 41 9.79 10.57 -3.69
N ARG A 42 10.78 10.16 -2.89
CA ARG A 42 11.16 10.82 -1.63
C ARG A 42 11.62 12.26 -1.83
N THR A 43 12.26 12.55 -2.97
CA THR A 43 12.67 13.92 -3.33
C THR A 43 11.47 14.87 -3.43
N TYR A 44 10.29 14.36 -3.82
CA TYR A 44 9.06 15.14 -3.93
C TYR A 44 8.18 15.04 -2.69
N ASP A 45 8.40 14.03 -1.84
CA ASP A 45 7.54 13.69 -0.70
C ASP A 45 7.39 14.85 0.28
N PHE A 46 8.46 15.59 0.62
CA PHE A 46 8.34 16.78 1.49
C PHE A 46 7.47 17.89 0.89
N ARG A 47 7.55 18.13 -0.42
CA ARG A 47 6.75 19.16 -1.10
C ARG A 47 5.29 18.77 -1.15
N ILE A 48 5.05 17.51 -1.50
CA ILE A 48 3.73 16.89 -1.54
C ILE A 48 3.12 16.94 -0.14
N GLN A 49 3.79 16.40 0.88
CA GLN A 49 3.32 16.42 2.25
C GLN A 49 3.02 17.84 2.74
N GLY A 50 3.89 18.82 2.47
CA GLY A 50 3.64 20.22 2.84
C GLY A 50 2.38 20.80 2.18
N PHE A 51 2.23 20.61 0.86
CA PHE A 51 1.08 21.12 0.11
C PHE A 51 -0.23 20.47 0.56
N TYR A 52 -0.27 19.14 0.67
CA TYR A 52 -1.47 18.41 1.10
C TYR A 52 -1.81 18.69 2.57
N SER A 53 -0.81 18.91 3.42
CA SER A 53 -1.00 19.32 4.81
C SER A 53 -1.71 20.68 4.89
N LEU A 54 -1.28 21.67 4.10
CA LEU A 54 -1.96 22.97 4.01
C LEU A 54 -3.40 22.86 3.51
N ILE A 55 -3.63 22.06 2.47
CA ILE A 55 -4.99 21.78 1.96
C ILE A 55 -5.86 21.14 3.05
N PHE A 56 -5.29 20.20 3.81
CA PHE A 56 -6.00 19.53 4.89
C PHE A 56 -6.40 20.49 6.02
N ILE A 57 -5.51 21.42 6.40
CA ILE A 57 -5.87 22.50 7.34
C ILE A 57 -6.98 23.38 6.77
N GLY A 58 -6.88 23.79 5.49
CA GLY A 58 -7.91 24.58 4.84
C GLY A 58 -9.28 23.89 4.85
N TRP A 59 -9.29 22.57 4.66
CA TRP A 59 -10.50 21.76 4.79
C TRP A 59 -11.05 21.71 6.21
N ILE A 60 -10.20 21.57 7.25
CA ILE A 60 -10.66 21.63 8.65
C ILE A 60 -11.36 22.98 8.91
N PHE A 61 -10.76 24.09 8.48
CA PHE A 61 -11.36 25.41 8.65
C PHE A 61 -12.71 25.54 7.93
N LEU A 62 -12.78 25.11 6.66
CA LEU A 62 -14.03 25.14 5.90
C LEU A 62 -15.10 24.22 6.50
N PHE A 63 -14.70 23.06 7.01
CA PHE A 63 -15.61 22.12 7.66
C PHE A 63 -16.20 22.72 8.94
N LEU A 64 -15.35 23.29 9.81
CA LEU A 64 -15.80 23.97 11.03
C LEU A 64 -16.67 25.20 10.73
N PHE A 65 -16.31 25.97 9.69
CA PHE A 65 -17.13 27.08 9.23
C PHE A 65 -18.51 26.61 8.75
N GLY A 66 -18.57 25.52 7.98
CA GLY A 66 -19.82 24.88 7.56
C GLY A 66 -20.68 24.43 8.74
N ILE A 67 -20.08 23.84 9.78
CA ILE A 67 -20.78 23.50 11.03
C ILE A 67 -21.29 24.76 11.75
N GLY A 68 -20.50 25.83 11.80
CA GLY A 68 -20.91 27.11 12.40
C GLY A 68 -22.11 27.75 11.71
N VAL A 69 -22.16 27.69 10.38
CA VAL A 69 -23.33 28.10 9.59
C VAL A 69 -24.54 27.20 9.90
N LEU A 70 -24.34 25.87 9.94
CA LEU A 70 -25.41 24.91 10.19
C LEU A 70 -26.04 25.08 11.58
N LEU A 71 -25.21 25.37 12.59
CA LEU A 71 -25.62 25.69 13.97
C LEU A 71 -26.16 27.11 14.15
N ASN A 72 -26.33 27.90 13.07
CA ASN A 72 -26.83 29.27 13.12
C ASN A 72 -25.92 30.27 13.87
N PHE A 73 -24.66 29.94 14.15
CA PHE A 73 -23.72 30.90 14.74
C PHE A 73 -23.26 31.97 13.74
N ILE A 74 -23.30 31.63 12.45
CA ILE A 74 -22.88 32.50 11.35
C ILE A 74 -24.04 32.60 10.37
N GLN A 75 -24.54 33.82 10.14
CA GLN A 75 -25.58 34.09 9.15
C GLN A 75 -24.93 34.54 7.85
N ILE A 76 -25.24 33.83 6.77
CA ILE A 76 -24.74 34.10 5.42
C ILE A 76 -25.88 33.95 4.41
N ASP A 77 -25.72 34.61 3.26
CA ASP A 77 -26.71 34.57 2.20
C ASP A 77 -26.80 33.19 1.54
N TYR A 78 -27.97 32.87 0.97
CA TYR A 78 -28.20 31.60 0.25
C TYR A 78 -27.17 31.33 -0.84
N PHE A 79 -26.73 32.36 -1.58
CA PHE A 79 -25.68 32.22 -2.59
C PHE A 79 -24.35 31.76 -1.99
N GLN A 80 -23.99 32.31 -0.83
CA GLN A 80 -22.75 31.94 -0.10
C GLN A 80 -22.84 30.52 0.46
N ILE A 81 -24.02 30.11 0.92
CA ILE A 81 -24.28 28.73 1.38
C ILE A 81 -24.05 27.73 0.24
N THR A 82 -24.61 28.00 -0.95
CA THR A 82 -24.42 27.12 -2.11
C THR A 82 -22.94 27.00 -2.46
N LEU A 83 -22.22 28.13 -2.56
CA LEU A 83 -20.80 28.13 -2.89
C LEU A 83 -19.95 27.40 -1.83
N LEU A 84 -20.25 27.60 -0.54
CA LEU A 84 -19.60 26.88 0.56
C LEU A 84 -19.83 25.37 0.45
N SER A 85 -21.05 24.94 0.13
CA SER A 85 -21.39 23.53 -0.01
C SER A 85 -20.64 22.85 -1.17
N GLU A 86 -20.53 23.53 -2.32
CA GLU A 86 -19.77 23.03 -3.46
C GLU A 86 -18.29 22.89 -3.14
N MET A 87 -17.69 23.91 -2.51
CA MET A 87 -16.29 23.87 -2.08
C MET A 87 -16.03 22.74 -1.08
N LEU A 88 -16.93 22.54 -0.12
CA LEU A 88 -16.83 21.46 0.86
C LEU A 88 -16.88 20.08 0.22
N ILE A 89 -17.78 19.85 -0.74
CA ILE A 89 -17.89 18.58 -1.46
C ILE A 89 -16.61 18.30 -2.24
N ILE A 90 -16.12 19.27 -3.02
CA ILE A 90 -14.93 19.12 -3.86
C ILE A 90 -13.70 18.82 -2.99
N LEU A 91 -13.46 19.62 -1.94
CA LEU A 91 -12.30 19.44 -1.06
C LEU A 91 -12.38 18.15 -0.26
N THR A 92 -13.56 17.77 0.23
CA THR A 92 -13.75 16.50 0.94
C THR A 92 -13.48 15.31 0.01
N GLY A 93 -13.96 15.36 -1.23
CA GLY A 93 -13.67 14.32 -2.23
C GLY A 93 -12.18 14.20 -2.54
N PHE A 94 -11.51 15.33 -2.76
CA PHE A 94 -10.08 15.37 -3.05
C PHE A 94 -9.23 14.84 -1.88
N ILE A 95 -9.50 15.29 -0.65
CA ILE A 95 -8.80 14.85 0.55
C ILE A 95 -9.09 13.38 0.84
N GLY A 96 -10.35 12.96 0.73
CA GLY A 96 -10.74 11.56 0.92
C GLY A 96 -10.00 10.63 -0.05
N TYR A 97 -9.92 11.01 -1.33
CA TYR A 97 -9.17 10.26 -2.34
C TYR A 97 -7.67 10.17 -1.99
N TYR A 98 -7.05 11.30 -1.64
CA TYR A 98 -5.62 11.34 -1.31
C TYR A 98 -5.30 10.51 -0.05
N LEU A 99 -6.11 10.66 1.00
CA LEU A 99 -6.00 9.90 2.23
C LEU A 99 -6.14 8.39 2.00
N TRP A 100 -7.13 7.99 1.18
CA TRP A 100 -7.34 6.58 0.80
C TRP A 100 -6.11 5.98 0.11
N HIS A 101 -5.54 6.70 -0.87
CA HIS A 101 -4.32 6.25 -1.54
C HIS A 101 -3.12 6.16 -0.58
N GLY A 102 -2.98 7.12 0.33
CA GLY A 102 -1.94 7.10 1.36
C GLY A 102 -2.08 5.92 2.32
N ALA A 103 -3.31 5.61 2.77
CA ALA A 103 -3.58 4.46 3.61
C ALA A 103 -3.29 3.13 2.89
N ARG A 104 -3.71 3.01 1.63
CA ARG A 104 -3.46 1.82 0.81
C ARG A 104 -1.97 1.61 0.54
N LEU A 105 -1.20 2.68 0.37
CA LEU A 105 0.26 2.60 0.27
C LEU A 105 0.87 2.00 1.55
N ASN A 106 0.36 2.41 2.72
CA ASN A 106 0.78 1.88 4.01
C ASN A 106 0.41 0.40 4.22
N GLU A 107 -0.69 -0.08 3.63
CA GLU A 107 -1.09 -1.50 3.65
C GLU A 107 -0.29 -2.36 2.67
N TYR A 108 0.13 -1.80 1.52
CA TYR A 108 0.96 -2.54 0.58
C TYR A 108 2.27 -3.00 1.22
N TYR A 109 2.87 -2.19 2.10
CA TYR A 109 4.05 -2.63 2.85
C TYR A 109 3.78 -3.90 3.66
N GLU A 110 2.61 -4.02 4.28
CA GLU A 110 2.25 -5.20 5.07
C GLU A 110 1.92 -6.40 4.19
N THR A 111 1.21 -6.16 3.08
CA THR A 111 0.89 -7.20 2.10
C THR A 111 2.15 -7.79 1.47
N PHE A 112 3.12 -6.94 1.11
CA PHE A 112 4.38 -7.40 0.51
C PHE A 112 5.27 -8.14 1.51
N ASP A 113 5.25 -7.75 2.79
CA ASP A 113 5.96 -8.45 3.88
C ASP A 113 5.47 -9.90 3.97
N ILE A 114 4.14 -10.09 4.04
CA ILE A 114 3.50 -11.42 4.10
C ILE A 114 3.81 -12.24 2.83
N LEU A 115 3.67 -11.65 1.65
CA LEU A 115 3.94 -12.36 0.39
C LEU A 115 5.40 -12.81 0.25
N LEU A 116 6.34 -11.99 0.70
CA LEU A 116 7.76 -12.34 0.70
C LEU A 116 8.07 -13.42 1.72
N GLU A 117 7.49 -13.36 2.92
CA GLU A 117 7.60 -14.41 3.92
C GLU A 117 7.03 -15.75 3.42
N ASP A 118 5.88 -15.73 2.74
CA ASP A 118 5.29 -16.94 2.15
C ASP A 118 6.22 -17.58 1.13
N VAL A 119 6.79 -16.77 0.21
CA VAL A 119 7.74 -17.26 -0.79
C VAL A 119 9.02 -17.78 -0.14
N ARG A 120 9.54 -17.07 0.87
CA ARG A 120 10.69 -17.53 1.66
C ARG A 120 10.43 -18.90 2.29
N ASN A 121 9.29 -19.06 2.95
CA ASN A 121 8.89 -20.30 3.60
C ASN A 121 8.79 -21.45 2.60
N MET A 122 8.34 -21.18 1.36
CA MET A 122 8.34 -22.19 0.30
C MET A 122 9.75 -22.69 -0.05
N TYR A 123 10.76 -21.80 -0.13
CA TYR A 123 12.14 -22.19 -0.41
C TYR A 123 12.79 -22.92 0.78
N VAL A 124 12.49 -22.50 2.01
CA VAL A 124 12.93 -23.19 3.24
C VAL A 124 12.37 -24.61 3.31
N ASP A 125 11.09 -24.79 2.97
CA ASP A 125 10.47 -26.12 2.92
C ASP A 125 11.10 -27.03 1.86
N MET A 126 11.52 -26.46 0.73
CA MET A 126 12.26 -27.21 -0.29
C MET A 126 13.62 -27.68 0.18
N LEU A 127 14.35 -26.83 0.93
CA LEU A 127 15.61 -27.21 1.54
C LEU A 127 15.41 -28.32 2.59
N ARG A 128 14.38 -28.19 3.42
CA ARG A 128 14.08 -29.16 4.48
C ARG A 128 13.72 -30.53 3.92
N ARG A 129 12.98 -30.58 2.80
CA ARG A 129 12.54 -31.84 2.16
C ARG A 129 13.31 -32.15 0.87
N LYS A 130 14.56 -31.68 0.75
CA LYS A 130 15.38 -31.80 -0.46
C LYS A 130 15.49 -33.25 -0.97
N GLU A 131 15.61 -34.23 -0.07
CA GLU A 131 15.69 -35.64 -0.45
C GLU A 131 14.40 -36.15 -1.08
N GLN A 132 13.24 -35.72 -0.55
CA GLN A 132 11.93 -36.13 -1.06
C GLN A 132 11.66 -35.55 -2.46
N TYR A 133 12.04 -34.29 -2.68
CA TYR A 133 11.78 -33.60 -3.95
C TYR A 133 12.80 -33.91 -5.04
N PHE A 134 14.09 -34.01 -4.68
CA PHE A 134 15.17 -34.16 -5.67
C PHE A 134 15.64 -35.60 -5.85
N ILE A 135 15.52 -36.47 -4.84
CA ILE A 135 15.93 -37.89 -4.93
C ILE A 135 14.72 -38.80 -5.20
N LEU A 136 13.68 -38.68 -4.37
CA LEU A 136 12.52 -39.59 -4.41
C LEU A 136 11.45 -39.20 -5.45
N ASN A 137 11.62 -38.06 -6.15
CA ASN A 137 10.72 -37.59 -7.21
C ASN A 137 9.23 -37.56 -6.80
N LEU A 138 8.94 -37.21 -5.54
CA LEU A 138 7.55 -37.09 -5.08
C LEU A 138 6.80 -36.00 -5.84
N ASP A 139 5.57 -36.31 -6.23
CA ASP A 139 4.70 -35.38 -6.95
C ASP A 139 4.27 -34.23 -6.01
N ILE A 140 4.59 -33.00 -6.42
CA ILE A 140 4.31 -31.81 -5.64
C ILE A 140 2.94 -31.26 -6.04
N THR A 141 2.07 -31.01 -5.05
CA THR A 141 0.71 -30.50 -5.28
C THR A 141 0.69 -29.04 -5.73
N ASN A 142 1.67 -28.24 -5.31
CA ASN A 142 1.77 -26.83 -5.67
C ASN A 142 2.46 -26.67 -7.05
N ALA A 143 1.75 -26.04 -7.98
CA ALA A 143 2.20 -25.84 -9.37
C ALA A 143 3.48 -25.00 -9.50
N ILE A 144 3.67 -24.00 -8.62
CA ILE A 144 4.86 -23.14 -8.63
C ILE A 144 6.09 -23.97 -8.22
N HIS A 145 5.93 -24.73 -7.13
CA HIS A 145 6.93 -25.67 -6.62
C HIS A 145 7.31 -26.72 -7.66
N LYS A 146 6.33 -27.34 -8.31
CA LYS A 146 6.54 -28.35 -9.37
C LYS A 146 7.35 -27.78 -10.52
N LYS A 147 7.05 -26.55 -10.95
CA LYS A 147 7.78 -25.88 -12.04
C LYS A 147 9.20 -25.51 -11.65
N PHE A 148 9.43 -25.05 -10.42
CA PHE A 148 10.77 -24.72 -9.96
C PHE A 148 11.66 -25.95 -9.77
N VAL A 149 11.15 -27.01 -9.16
CA VAL A 149 11.87 -28.30 -9.04
C VAL A 149 12.21 -28.86 -10.41
N PHE A 150 11.30 -28.76 -11.38
CA PHE A 150 11.56 -29.15 -12.77
C PHE A 150 12.70 -28.33 -13.41
N LEU A 151 12.69 -27.00 -13.23
CA LEU A 151 13.76 -26.13 -13.75
C LEU A 151 15.12 -26.46 -13.14
N LEU A 152 15.17 -26.63 -11.82
CA LEU A 152 16.42 -26.97 -11.11
C LEU A 152 16.98 -28.33 -11.53
N LYS A 153 16.12 -29.36 -11.66
CA LYS A 153 16.54 -30.69 -12.14
C LYS A 153 17.10 -30.65 -13.56
N ASN A 154 16.53 -29.81 -14.43
CA ASN A 154 17.01 -29.68 -15.80
C ASN A 154 18.35 -28.94 -15.90
N GLU A 155 18.66 -28.06 -14.95
CA GLU A 155 19.89 -27.28 -14.97
C GLU A 155 21.07 -27.98 -14.28
N THR A 156 20.84 -28.79 -13.25
CA THR A 156 21.93 -29.46 -12.51
C THR A 156 21.45 -30.73 -11.78
N ASN A 157 22.28 -31.78 -11.82
CA ASN A 157 22.02 -33.06 -11.13
C ASN A 157 22.60 -33.12 -9.70
N SER A 158 23.44 -32.17 -9.30
CA SER A 158 24.03 -32.15 -7.95
C SER A 158 23.12 -31.43 -6.95
N ILE A 159 22.77 -32.15 -5.88
CA ILE A 159 21.92 -31.66 -4.79
C ILE A 159 22.61 -30.51 -4.02
N GLU A 160 23.94 -30.54 -3.92
CA GLU A 160 24.71 -29.52 -3.22
C GLU A 160 24.63 -28.17 -3.93
N THR A 161 24.71 -28.17 -5.28
CA THR A 161 24.60 -26.95 -6.08
C THR A 161 23.18 -26.38 -6.04
N ILE A 162 22.16 -27.25 -6.06
CA ILE A 162 20.76 -26.85 -5.87
C ILE A 162 20.57 -26.21 -4.48
N THR A 163 21.14 -26.82 -3.43
CA THR A 163 21.06 -26.32 -2.06
C THR A 163 21.70 -24.94 -1.94
N GLN A 164 22.90 -24.76 -2.51
CA GLN A 164 23.58 -23.46 -2.56
C GLN A 164 22.75 -22.40 -3.29
N TYR A 165 22.15 -22.78 -4.43
CA TYR A 165 21.33 -21.86 -5.22
C TYR A 165 20.05 -21.43 -4.48
N ILE A 166 19.37 -22.36 -3.81
CA ILE A 166 18.17 -22.02 -3.00
C ILE A 166 18.57 -21.12 -1.81
N ASN A 167 19.71 -21.38 -1.17
CA ASN A 167 20.22 -20.51 -0.09
C ASN A 167 20.47 -19.07 -0.58
N LEU A 168 21.04 -18.90 -1.78
CA LEU A 168 21.22 -17.56 -2.38
C LEU A 168 19.88 -16.85 -2.60
N ILE A 169 18.86 -17.56 -3.08
CA ILE A 169 17.52 -16.98 -3.26
C ILE A 169 16.92 -16.56 -1.91
N ILE A 170 17.07 -17.38 -0.88
CA ILE A 170 16.57 -17.06 0.47
C ILE A 170 17.28 -15.84 1.03
N GLU A 171 18.60 -15.73 0.87
CA GLU A 171 19.38 -14.59 1.32
C GLU A 171 18.92 -13.28 0.66
N GLU A 172 18.69 -13.31 -0.66
CA GLU A 172 18.16 -12.15 -1.39
C GLU A 172 16.74 -11.77 -0.93
N ILE A 173 15.87 -12.76 -0.67
CA ILE A 173 14.54 -12.50 -0.11
C ILE A 173 14.64 -11.87 1.28
N ASP A 174 15.52 -12.38 2.13
CA ASP A 174 15.77 -11.85 3.48
C ASP A 174 16.32 -10.42 3.44
N ASP A 175 17.16 -10.09 2.45
CA ASP A 175 17.59 -8.71 2.20
C ASP A 175 16.43 -7.81 1.77
N ALA A 176 15.56 -8.27 0.87
CA ALA A 176 14.39 -7.49 0.45
C ALA A 176 13.38 -7.27 1.58
N ILE A 177 13.13 -8.29 2.42
CA ILE A 177 12.29 -8.17 3.62
C ILE A 177 12.89 -7.14 4.58
N ARG A 178 14.22 -7.15 4.80
CA ARG A 178 14.92 -6.17 5.64
C ARG A 178 14.78 -4.76 5.09
N GLN A 179 14.97 -4.57 3.78
CA GLN A 179 14.79 -3.27 3.12
C GLN A 179 13.35 -2.78 3.21
N LEU A 180 12.37 -3.65 2.96
CA LEU A 180 10.95 -3.31 3.06
C LEU A 180 10.58 -2.89 4.49
N ASN A 181 11.08 -3.60 5.49
CA ASN A 181 10.85 -3.27 6.90
C ASN A 181 11.55 -1.97 7.32
N TYR A 182 12.72 -1.68 6.77
CA TYR A 182 13.38 -0.39 6.95
C TYR A 182 12.51 0.74 6.39
N ASP A 183 11.99 0.61 5.17
CA ASP A 183 11.13 1.60 4.53
C ASP A 183 9.81 1.79 5.28
N LYS A 184 9.16 0.69 5.69
CA LYS A 184 7.92 0.70 6.48
C LYS A 184 8.05 1.50 7.78
N ARG A 185 9.23 1.44 8.43
CA ARG A 185 9.49 2.14 9.71
C ARG A 185 9.89 3.59 9.51
N HIS A 186 10.77 3.87 8.56
CA HIS A 186 11.37 5.20 8.42
C HIS A 186 10.59 6.10 7.46
N ASN A 187 9.99 5.52 6.41
CA ASN A 187 9.32 6.23 5.32
C ASN A 187 7.85 5.79 5.11
N PRO A 188 7.02 5.57 6.16
CA PRO A 188 5.61 5.35 5.92
C PRO A 188 4.95 6.66 5.48
N PHE A 189 3.85 6.55 4.75
CA PHE A 189 3.07 7.71 4.37
C PHE A 189 2.45 8.35 5.61
N LYS A 190 2.77 9.64 5.82
CA LYS A 190 2.35 10.42 6.99
C LYS A 190 1.74 11.75 6.56
N ILE A 191 0.78 12.23 7.34
CA ILE A 191 0.31 13.61 7.30
C ILE A 191 0.50 14.20 8.70
N TYR A 192 1.19 15.33 8.81
CA TYR A 192 1.60 15.91 10.10
C TYR A 192 2.33 14.93 11.04
N GLY A 193 3.07 13.97 10.49
CA GLY A 193 3.77 12.93 11.26
C GLY A 193 2.88 11.75 11.71
N ILE A 194 1.56 11.81 11.50
CA ILE A 194 0.63 10.72 11.81
C ILE A 194 0.57 9.76 10.62
N ARG A 195 0.80 8.46 10.87
CA ARG A 195 0.65 7.41 9.87
C ARG A 195 -0.82 7.20 9.56
N ILE A 196 -1.20 7.36 8.29
CA ILE A 196 -2.58 7.17 7.85
C ILE A 196 -2.84 5.68 7.59
N THR A 197 -3.79 5.09 8.29
CA THR A 197 -4.22 3.68 8.12
C THR A 197 -5.69 3.61 7.71
N LEU A 198 -6.15 2.50 7.10
CA LEU A 198 -7.57 2.37 6.75
C LEU A 198 -8.48 2.47 7.98
N ASN A 199 -8.08 1.88 9.11
CA ASN A 199 -8.81 1.98 10.38
C ASN A 199 -8.93 3.43 10.87
N PHE A 200 -7.86 4.22 10.70
CA PHE A 200 -7.90 5.64 11.01
C PHE A 200 -8.90 6.39 10.11
N LEU A 201 -8.94 6.09 8.81
CA LEU A 201 -9.91 6.70 7.89
C LEU A 201 -11.35 6.32 8.22
N GLN A 202 -11.62 5.06 8.53
CA GLN A 202 -12.95 4.62 8.96
C GLN A 202 -13.40 5.38 10.22
N SER A 203 -12.50 5.52 11.19
CA SER A 203 -12.75 6.28 12.42
C SER A 203 -13.03 7.76 12.15
N LEU A 204 -12.28 8.37 11.22
CA LEU A 204 -12.47 9.76 10.81
C LEU A 204 -13.84 9.96 10.14
N VAL A 205 -14.23 9.05 9.24
CA VAL A 205 -15.55 9.09 8.58
C VAL A 205 -16.68 9.02 9.61
N VAL A 206 -16.60 8.09 10.57
CA VAL A 206 -17.57 7.97 11.66
C VAL A 206 -17.63 9.25 12.50
N ALA A 207 -16.47 9.84 12.83
CA ALA A 207 -16.41 11.09 13.57
C ALA A 207 -17.11 12.23 12.81
N VAL A 208 -16.82 12.40 11.52
CA VAL A 208 -17.46 13.43 10.67
C VAL A 208 -18.97 13.25 10.62
N PHE A 209 -19.47 12.03 10.38
CA PHE A 209 -20.90 11.77 10.37
C PHE A 209 -21.56 12.03 11.73
N THR A 210 -20.87 11.72 12.83
CA THR A 210 -21.37 11.97 14.19
C THR A 210 -21.49 13.48 14.44
N PHE A 211 -20.48 14.27 14.08
CA PHE A 211 -20.51 15.73 14.23
C PHE A 211 -21.60 16.38 13.38
N VAL A 212 -21.72 15.98 12.11
CA VAL A 212 -22.75 16.48 11.20
C VAL A 212 -24.14 16.09 11.70
N GLY A 213 -24.33 14.83 12.11
CA GLY A 213 -25.59 14.32 12.65
C GLY A 213 -26.03 15.08 13.90
N TYR A 214 -25.11 15.33 14.83
CA TYR A 214 -25.37 16.15 16.01
C TYR A 214 -25.80 17.58 15.63
N ALA A 215 -25.07 18.21 14.70
CA ALA A 215 -25.36 19.59 14.31
C ALA A 215 -26.73 19.70 13.60
N VAL A 216 -27.09 18.73 12.76
CA VAL A 216 -28.42 18.65 12.12
C VAL A 216 -29.52 18.44 13.15
N GLN A 217 -29.32 17.53 14.11
CA GLN A 217 -30.29 17.29 15.19
C GLN A 217 -30.53 18.57 16.01
N GLN A 218 -29.46 19.28 16.37
CA GLN A 218 -29.56 20.53 17.11
C GLN A 218 -30.29 21.61 16.31
N ARG A 219 -30.05 21.68 14.99
CA ARG A 219 -30.76 22.60 14.10
C ARG A 219 -32.27 22.31 14.06
N MET A 220 -32.65 21.05 13.92
CA MET A 220 -34.07 20.63 13.93
C MET A 220 -34.75 21.02 15.24
N GLN A 221 -34.15 20.68 16.38
CA GLN A 221 -34.67 21.03 17.71
C GLN A 221 -34.85 22.54 17.89
N SER A 222 -33.87 23.35 17.45
CA SER A 222 -33.97 24.82 17.54
C SER A 222 -35.12 25.39 16.69
N THR A 223 -35.42 24.74 15.56
CA THR A 223 -36.51 25.16 14.65
C THR A 223 -37.88 24.81 15.26
N ASP A 224 -38.01 23.62 15.83
CA ASP A 224 -39.24 23.18 16.51
C ASP A 224 -39.58 24.10 17.70
N THR A 225 -38.57 24.51 18.49
CA THR A 225 -38.80 25.45 19.61
C THR A 225 -39.25 26.84 19.15
N ALA A 226 -38.77 27.31 17.99
CA ALA A 226 -39.18 28.60 17.43
C ALA A 226 -40.62 28.59 16.89
N CYS A 227 -41.10 27.43 16.38
CA CYS A 227 -42.48 27.27 15.92
C CYS A 227 -43.51 27.18 17.06
N ILE A 228 -43.09 26.77 18.27
CA ILE A 228 -43.99 26.66 19.44
C ILE A 228 -44.15 28.00 20.17
N GLN A 229 -43.21 28.94 19.99
CA GLN A 229 -43.22 30.25 20.66
C GLN A 229 -43.94 31.37 19.87
N ASN A 230 -44.30 31.12 18.61
CA ASN A 230 -45.11 32.02 17.77
C ASN A 230 -46.55 31.51 17.67
#